data_AF-A0A0B6ZLK0-F1
#
_entry.id   AF-A0A0B6ZLK0-F1
#
_cell.length_a   1.000
_cell.length_b   1.000
_cell.length_c   1.000
_cell.angle_alpha   90.00
_cell.angle_beta   90.00
_cell.angle_gamma   90.00
#
_symmetry.space_group_name_H-M   'P 1'
#
loop_
_entity.id
_entity.type
_entity.pdbx_description
1 polymer ?
#
loop_
_entity_poly.entity_id
_entity_poly.type
_entity_poly.pdbx_seq_one_letter_code
_entity_poly.pdbx_strand_id
1 'polypeptide(L)'
;DLGYLCGTVLSGHFADHFGRKNVVYVPLLVGCVVEFLTGFSVSLEMFAACKYFVGITLGFVIITAYPYLLEFSPPRWRPIHAGMPTFAIGASLFAGAAYLIDDFVFLHVTGAVLFVPFLFGWFYFPESPRWLAVHGKLEMAQKAFEKIARSNRKPLPPATLALITKIA
;
A
#
# COMPACT_ATOMS: atom_id res chain seq x y z
N ASP A 1 11.49 -13.10 -6.43
CA ASP A 1 10.70 -14.22 -5.90
C ASP A 1 9.44 -14.47 -6.73
N LEU A 2 9.06 -15.74 -6.91
CA LEU A 2 7.87 -16.14 -7.68
C LEU A 2 6.58 -15.53 -7.08
N GLY A 3 6.49 -15.47 -5.76
CA GLY A 3 5.35 -14.86 -5.06
C GLY A 3 5.17 -13.39 -5.44
N TYR A 4 6.27 -12.62 -5.49
CA TYR A 4 6.23 -11.22 -5.93
C TYR A 4 5.68 -11.08 -7.34
N LEU A 5 6.17 -11.88 -8.29
CA LEU A 5 5.67 -11.88 -9.66
C LEU A 5 4.16 -12.16 -9.71
N CYS A 6 3.70 -13.20 -9.02
CA CYS A 6 2.27 -13.51 -8.91
C CYS A 6 1.47 -12.32 -8.35
N GLY A 7 1.94 -11.73 -7.25
CA GLY A 7 1.33 -10.55 -6.64
C GLY A 7 1.24 -9.36 -7.60
N THR A 8 2.31 -9.06 -8.33
CA THR A 8 2.34 -7.93 -9.27
C THR A 8 1.41 -8.10 -10.47
N VAL A 9 1.23 -9.33 -10.97
CA VAL A 9 0.32 -9.60 -12.10
C VAL A 9 -1.14 -9.48 -11.66
N LEU A 10 -1.46 -9.96 -10.46
CA LEU A 10 -2.82 -9.94 -9.94
C LEU A 10 -3.25 -8.57 -9.42
N SER A 11 -2.32 -7.77 -8.90
CA SER A 11 -2.63 -6.53 -8.19
C SER A 11 -3.40 -5.51 -9.02
N GLY A 12 -3.08 -5.37 -10.30
CA GLY A 12 -3.77 -4.44 -11.20
C GLY A 12 -5.25 -4.79 -11.36
N HIS A 13 -5.53 -6.06 -11.64
CA HIS A 13 -6.91 -6.54 -11.82
C HIS A 13 -7.73 -6.39 -10.53
N PHE A 14 -7.12 -6.68 -9.38
CA PHE A 14 -7.75 -6.49 -8.09
C PHE A 14 -7.96 -5.01 -7.77
N ALA A 15 -6.98 -4.14 -8.04
CA ALA A 15 -7.07 -2.70 -7.78
C ALA A 15 -8.21 -2.05 -8.57
N ASP A 16 -8.40 -2.50 -9.81
CA ASP A 16 -9.48 -2.02 -10.67
C ASP A 16 -10.85 -2.51 -10.20
N HIS A 17 -10.96 -3.70 -9.60
CA HIS A 17 -12.27 -4.25 -9.18
C HIS A 17 -12.65 -3.92 -7.72
N PHE A 18 -11.71 -4.03 -6.78
CA PHE A 18 -11.96 -3.91 -5.34
C PHE A 18 -11.62 -2.54 -4.75
N GLY A 19 -11.07 -1.64 -5.56
CA GLY A 19 -10.59 -0.33 -5.12
C GLY A 19 -9.12 -0.34 -4.69
N ARG A 20 -8.46 0.80 -4.85
CA ARG A 20 -7.01 0.92 -4.64
C ARG A 20 -6.67 0.85 -3.16
N LYS A 21 -7.48 1.46 -2.29
CA LYS A 21 -7.27 1.44 -0.85
C LYS A 21 -7.28 0.01 -0.30
N ASN A 22 -8.31 -0.77 -0.62
CA ASN A 22 -8.45 -2.15 -0.16
C ASN A 22 -7.25 -3.01 -0.59
N VAL A 23 -6.82 -2.84 -1.84
CA VAL A 23 -5.76 -3.62 -2.48
C VAL A 23 -4.35 -3.20 -2.01
N VAL A 24 -4.21 -2.09 -1.29
CA VAL A 24 -2.97 -1.73 -0.58
C VAL A 24 -2.97 -2.30 0.83
N TYR A 25 -3.99 -1.99 1.64
CA TYR A 25 -3.92 -2.24 3.07
C TYR A 25 -4.33 -3.66 3.49
N VAL A 26 -5.19 -4.36 2.74
CA VAL A 26 -5.52 -5.76 3.04
C VAL A 26 -4.28 -6.65 2.82
N PRO A 27 -3.57 -6.57 1.68
CA PRO A 27 -2.31 -7.30 1.51
C PRO A 27 -1.25 -6.87 2.52
N LEU A 28 -1.18 -5.59 2.89
CA LEU A 28 -0.27 -5.12 3.96
C LEU A 28 -0.56 -5.82 5.30
N LEU A 29 -1.83 -5.93 5.70
CA LEU A 29 -2.23 -6.65 6.92
C LEU A 29 -1.86 -8.13 6.85
N VAL A 30 -2.20 -8.79 5.74
CA VAL A 30 -1.85 -10.20 5.51
C VAL A 30 -0.33 -10.38 5.56
N GLY A 31 0.43 -9.48 4.94
CA GLY A 31 1.89 -9.49 4.95
C GLY A 31 2.46 -9.39 6.36
N CYS A 32 1.90 -8.51 7.21
CA CYS A 32 2.31 -8.40 8.62
C CYS A 32 2.05 -9.70 9.39
N VAL A 33 0.89 -10.34 9.18
CA VAL A 33 0.55 -11.60 9.84
C VAL A 33 1.46 -12.73 9.37
N VAL A 34 1.70 -12.85 8.07
CA VAL A 34 2.56 -13.91 7.52
C VAL A 34 4.02 -13.71 7.94
N GLU A 35 4.52 -12.47 7.95
CA GLU A 35 5.87 -12.17 8.43
C GLU A 35 6.01 -12.48 9.93
N PHE A 36 5.00 -12.19 10.75
CA PHE A 36 4.97 -12.60 12.16
C PHE A 36 5.04 -14.14 12.29
N LEU A 37 4.24 -14.87 11.52
CA LEU A 37 4.26 -16.34 11.50
C LEU A 37 5.59 -16.92 10.99
N THR A 38 6.31 -16.18 10.15
CA THR A 38 7.63 -16.57 9.63
C THR A 38 8.64 -16.72 10.77
N GLY A 39 8.57 -15.88 11.80
CA GLY A 39 9.43 -15.98 12.98
C GLY A 39 9.28 -17.30 13.73
N PHE A 40 8.14 -17.98 13.61
CA PHE A 40 7.86 -19.26 14.28
C PHE A 40 8.00 -20.46 13.34
N SER A 41 8.64 -20.30 12.17
CA SER A 41 8.84 -21.41 11.25
C SER A 41 9.75 -22.47 11.82
N VAL A 42 9.32 -23.73 11.81
CA VAL A 42 10.07 -24.89 12.34
C VAL A 42 10.77 -25.71 11.27
N SER A 43 10.51 -25.42 9.99
CA SER A 43 11.11 -26.13 8.85
C SER A 43 11.39 -25.17 7.70
N LEU A 44 12.28 -25.58 6.80
CA LEU A 44 12.63 -24.79 5.61
C LEU A 44 11.43 -24.64 4.66
N GLU A 45 10.58 -25.66 4.55
CA GLU A 45 9.39 -25.64 3.72
C GLU A 45 8.36 -24.64 4.25
N MET A 46 8.16 -24.61 5.58
CA MET A 46 7.30 -23.62 6.22
C MET A 46 7.83 -22.21 6.00
N PHE A 47 9.13 -22.00 6.21
CA PHE A 47 9.78 -20.71 5.95
C PHE A 47 9.60 -20.27 4.48
N ALA A 48 9.90 -21.16 3.53
CA ALA A 48 9.78 -20.89 2.10
C ALA A 48 8.34 -20.56 1.69
N ALA A 49 7.35 -21.28 2.23
CA ALA A 49 5.94 -21.00 2.00
C ALA A 49 5.55 -19.61 2.55
N CYS A 50 5.96 -19.28 3.77
CA CYS A 50 5.74 -17.96 4.35
C CYS A 50 6.37 -16.85 3.49
N LYS A 51 7.64 -16.99 3.07
CA LYS A 51 8.30 -15.99 2.20
C LYS A 51 7.62 -15.87 0.84
N TYR A 52 7.09 -16.96 0.28
CA TYR A 52 6.30 -16.92 -0.94
C TYR A 52 5.04 -16.03 -0.78
N PHE A 53 4.29 -16.21 0.30
CA PHE A 53 3.10 -15.38 0.60
C PHE A 53 3.45 -13.93 0.92
N VAL A 54 4.52 -13.68 1.68
CA VAL A 54 5.05 -12.31 1.89
C VAL A 54 5.37 -11.67 0.55
N GLY A 55 6.01 -12.40 -0.37
CA GLY A 55 6.27 -11.96 -1.74
C GLY A 55 5.00 -11.53 -2.47
N ILE A 56 3.93 -12.33 -2.42
CA ILE A 56 2.64 -11.97 -3.02
C ILE A 56 2.13 -10.65 -2.45
N THR A 57 2.07 -10.52 -1.12
CA THR A 57 1.55 -9.31 -0.48
C THR A 57 2.38 -8.08 -0.84
N LEU A 58 3.71 -8.22 -0.92
CA LEU A 58 4.61 -7.16 -1.35
C LEU A 58 4.34 -6.73 -2.79
N GLY A 59 4.09 -7.67 -3.70
CA GLY A 59 3.73 -7.39 -5.09
C GLY A 59 2.45 -6.56 -5.22
N PHE A 60 1.44 -6.89 -4.41
CA PHE A 60 0.21 -6.11 -4.31
C PHE A 60 0.46 -4.68 -3.83
N VAL A 61 1.20 -4.53 -2.73
CA VAL A 61 1.46 -3.22 -2.12
C VAL A 61 2.27 -2.34 -3.07
N ILE A 62 3.38 -2.83 -3.62
CA ILE A 62 4.29 -2.01 -4.44
C ILE A 62 3.60 -1.47 -5.69
N ILE A 63 2.85 -2.32 -6.41
CA ILE A 63 2.22 -1.93 -7.67
C ILE A 63 1.03 -1.00 -7.45
N THR A 64 0.25 -1.19 -6.39
CA THR A 64 -0.97 -0.41 -6.17
C THR A 64 -0.75 0.85 -5.34
N ALA A 65 0.19 0.83 -4.36
CA ALA A 65 0.39 1.94 -3.44
C ALA A 65 0.94 3.18 -4.14
N TYR A 66 1.84 3.02 -5.12
CA TYR A 66 2.44 4.16 -5.81
C TYR A 66 1.41 4.95 -6.66
N PRO A 67 0.65 4.32 -7.59
CA PRO A 67 -0.42 5.02 -8.30
C PRO A 67 -1.49 5.61 -7.37
N TYR A 68 -1.80 4.93 -6.25
CA TYR A 68 -2.73 5.43 -5.24
C TYR A 68 -2.21 6.71 -4.57
N LEU A 69 -0.93 6.75 -4.17
CA LEU A 69 -0.30 7.93 -3.59
C LEU A 69 -0.34 9.14 -4.56
N LEU A 70 -0.08 8.90 -5.85
CA LEU A 70 -0.04 9.96 -6.86
C LEU A 70 -1.38 10.66 -7.09
N GLU A 71 -2.50 10.05 -6.70
CA GLU A 71 -3.82 10.68 -6.76
C GLU A 71 -4.00 11.79 -5.73
N PHE A 72 -3.33 11.67 -4.59
CA PHE A 72 -3.37 12.66 -3.51
C PHE A 72 -2.24 13.68 -3.63
N SER A 73 -1.20 13.38 -4.41
CA SER A 73 -0.03 14.24 -4.59
C SER A 73 -0.21 15.25 -5.72
N PRO A 74 0.02 16.55 -5.47
CA PRO A 74 0.09 17.55 -6.52
C PRO A 74 1.17 17.20 -7.57
N PRO A 75 0.99 17.56 -8.85
CA PRO A 75 1.93 17.23 -9.93
C PRO A 75 3.39 17.57 -9.62
N ARG A 76 3.65 18.69 -8.94
CA ARG A 76 5.00 19.14 -8.54
C ARG A 76 5.76 18.16 -7.64
N TRP A 77 5.05 17.34 -6.84
CA TRP A 77 5.66 16.41 -5.88
C TRP A 77 5.78 14.98 -6.43
N ARG A 78 5.12 14.68 -7.55
CA ARG A 78 5.12 13.33 -8.14
C ARG A 78 6.53 12.82 -8.48
N PRO A 79 7.47 13.62 -9.03
CA PRO A 79 8.83 13.15 -9.29
C PRO A 79 9.58 12.76 -8.01
N ILE A 80 9.32 13.47 -6.90
CA ILE A 80 9.96 13.18 -5.61
C ILE A 80 9.45 11.84 -5.06
N HIS A 81 8.14 11.57 -5.17
CA HIS A 81 7.60 10.26 -4.80
C HIS A 81 8.13 9.13 -5.70
N ALA A 82 8.34 9.40 -6.99
CA ALA A 82 8.90 8.44 -7.94
C ALA A 82 10.36 8.11 -7.63
N GLY A 83 11.14 9.14 -7.26
CA GLY A 83 12.59 9.02 -7.02
C GLY A 83 12.96 8.59 -5.61
N MET A 84 12.00 8.49 -4.68
CA MET A 84 12.27 8.06 -3.31
C MET A 84 12.62 6.56 -3.29
N PRO A 85 13.82 6.15 -2.81
CA PRO A 85 14.26 4.77 -2.87
C PRO A 85 13.67 3.95 -1.70
N THR A 86 12.34 3.91 -1.60
CA THR A 86 11.60 3.30 -0.48
C THR A 86 11.98 1.85 -0.24
N PHE A 87 12.19 1.07 -1.32
CA PHE A 87 12.66 -0.32 -1.22
C PHE A 87 14.06 -0.42 -0.61
N ALA A 88 15.01 0.41 -1.07
CA ALA A 88 16.36 0.39 -0.53
C ALA A 88 16.39 0.82 0.94
N ILE A 89 15.60 1.84 1.30
CA ILE A 89 15.45 2.28 2.69
C ILE A 89 14.92 1.13 3.55
N GLY A 90 13.86 0.45 3.11
CA GLY A 90 13.29 -0.70 3.83
C GLY A 90 14.30 -1.85 3.98
N ALA A 91 15.01 -2.20 2.90
CA ALA A 91 16.03 -3.23 2.92
C ALA A 91 17.20 -2.89 3.86
N SER A 92 17.67 -1.63 3.85
CA SER A 92 18.72 -1.17 4.76
C SER A 92 18.29 -1.18 6.22
N LEU A 93 17.04 -0.78 6.52
CA LEU A 93 16.48 -0.85 7.87
C LEU A 93 16.39 -2.30 8.35
N PHE A 94 15.94 -3.21 7.49
CA PHE A 94 15.87 -4.64 7.81
C PHE A 94 17.26 -5.24 8.04
N ALA A 95 18.24 -4.91 7.18
CA ALA A 95 19.62 -5.35 7.35
C ALA A 95 20.25 -4.81 8.65
N GLY A 96 19.97 -3.55 9.00
CA GLY A 96 20.38 -2.97 10.28
C GLY A 96 19.73 -3.67 11.48
N ALA A 97 18.44 -4.01 11.39
CA ALA A 97 17.77 -4.81 12.42
C ALA A 97 18.38 -6.21 12.55
N ALA A 98 18.68 -6.88 11.44
CA ALA A 98 19.32 -8.19 11.42
C ALA A 98 20.75 -8.17 12.00
N TYR A 99 21.46 -7.04 11.91
CA TYR A 99 22.76 -6.87 12.55
C TYR A 99 22.67 -6.70 14.08
N LEU A 100 21.57 -6.12 14.58
CA LEU A 100 21.39 -5.84 16.01
C LEU A 100 20.63 -6.96 16.75
N ILE A 101 19.87 -7.77 16.02
CA ILE A 101 19.00 -8.82 16.55
C ILE A 101 19.50 -10.17 16.05
N ASP A 102 20.21 -10.88 16.93
CA ASP A 102 20.74 -12.22 16.63
C ASP A 102 19.64 -13.31 16.65
N ASP A 103 18.52 -13.05 17.33
CA ASP A 103 17.42 -14.01 17.43
C ASP A 103 16.49 -13.91 16.22
N PHE A 104 16.38 -15.02 15.50
CA PHE A 104 15.58 -15.17 14.28
C PHE A 104 14.10 -14.83 14.49
N VAL A 105 13.51 -15.27 15.60
CA VAL A 105 12.09 -15.03 15.91
C VAL A 105 11.88 -13.54 16.15
N PHE A 106 12.71 -12.94 17.00
CA PHE A 106 12.64 -11.51 17.30
C PHE A 106 12.87 -10.64 16.06
N LEU A 107 13.74 -11.04 15.14
CA LEU A 107 13.97 -10.31 13.89
C LEU A 107 12.69 -10.21 13.05
N HIS A 108 12.04 -11.35 12.79
CA HIS A 108 10.82 -11.39 11.99
C HIS A 108 9.61 -10.75 12.69
N VAL A 109 9.45 -10.96 14.01
CA VAL A 109 8.41 -10.31 14.80
C VAL A 109 8.60 -8.79 14.80
N THR A 110 9.83 -8.32 14.98
CA THR A 110 10.15 -6.88 14.91
C THR A 110 9.83 -6.33 13.53
N GLY A 111 10.22 -7.04 12.46
CA GLY A 111 9.86 -6.71 11.10
C GLY A 111 8.35 -6.51 10.93
N ALA A 112 7.54 -7.49 11.36
CA ALA A 112 6.08 -7.40 11.30
C ALA A 112 5.52 -6.21 12.08
N VAL A 113 6.03 -5.97 13.30
CA VAL A 113 5.59 -4.85 14.15
C VAL A 113 5.91 -3.49 13.54
N LEU A 114 7.08 -3.34 12.90
CA LEU A 114 7.48 -2.09 12.23
C LEU A 114 6.52 -1.68 11.09
N PHE A 115 5.82 -2.65 10.49
CA PHE A 115 4.83 -2.37 9.44
C PHE A 115 3.43 -2.02 9.97
N VAL A 116 3.12 -2.33 11.23
CA VAL A 116 1.79 -2.07 11.84
C VAL A 116 1.38 -0.59 11.78
N PRO A 117 2.26 0.40 12.05
CA PRO A 117 1.88 1.81 11.96
C PRO A 117 1.31 2.22 10.59
N PHE A 118 1.77 1.60 9.51
CA PHE A 118 1.29 1.90 8.16
C PHE A 118 -0.17 1.47 7.96
N LEU A 119 -0.68 0.48 8.70
CA LEU A 119 -2.08 0.05 8.64
C LEU A 119 -3.04 1.16 9.07
N PHE A 120 -2.63 2.07 9.96
CA PHE A 120 -3.48 3.21 10.37
C PHE A 120 -3.76 4.18 9.22
N GLY A 121 -2.96 4.14 8.16
CA GLY A 121 -3.23 4.86 6.92
C GLY A 121 -4.62 4.52 6.35
N TRP A 122 -5.15 3.32 6.59
CA TRP A 122 -6.51 2.94 6.20
C TRP A 122 -7.56 3.92 6.69
N PHE A 123 -7.46 4.40 7.93
CA PHE A 123 -8.47 5.31 8.50
C PHE A 123 -8.29 6.74 7.97
N TYR A 124 -7.05 7.11 7.65
CA TYR A 124 -6.72 8.45 7.20
C TYR A 124 -7.01 8.67 5.71
N PHE A 125 -6.63 7.75 4.83
CA PHE A 125 -6.79 7.94 3.40
C PHE A 125 -8.20 7.53 2.90
N PRO A 126 -8.88 8.39 2.11
CA PRO A 126 -10.12 8.00 1.44
C PRO A 126 -9.81 7.03 0.29
N GLU A 127 -10.82 6.36 -0.24
CA GLU A 127 -10.65 5.60 -1.48
C GLU A 127 -10.28 6.55 -2.65
N SER A 128 -9.62 5.99 -3.66
CA SER A 128 -9.24 6.66 -4.91
C SER A 128 -10.41 7.43 -5.51
N PRO A 129 -10.35 8.77 -5.57
CA PRO A 129 -11.41 9.57 -6.19
C PRO A 129 -11.60 9.22 -7.67
N ARG A 130 -10.51 8.85 -8.36
CA ARG A 130 -10.56 8.40 -9.76
C ARG A 130 -11.30 7.08 -9.90
N TRP A 131 -10.97 6.09 -9.08
CA TRP A 131 -11.64 4.79 -9.10
C TRP A 131 -13.13 4.94 -8.82
N LEU A 132 -13.50 5.77 -7.83
CA LEU A 132 -14.89 6.08 -7.50
C LEU A 132 -15.63 6.73 -8.68
N ALA A 133 -14.98 7.66 -9.40
CA ALA A 133 -15.57 8.32 -10.57
C ALA A 133 -15.88 7.32 -11.69
N VAL A 134 -14.90 6.50 -12.09
CA VAL A 134 -15.03 5.48 -13.14
C VAL A 134 -16.07 4.41 -12.80
N HIS A 135 -16.30 4.16 -11.51
CA HIS A 135 -17.34 3.22 -11.04
C HIS A 135 -18.70 3.89 -10.81
N GLY A 136 -18.90 5.13 -11.28
CA GLY A 136 -20.17 5.87 -11.15
C GLY A 136 -20.51 6.33 -9.73
N LYS A 137 -19.59 6.18 -8.76
CA LYS A 137 -19.78 6.55 -7.35
C LYS A 137 -19.45 8.03 -7.11
N LEU A 138 -20.11 8.93 -7.85
CA LEU A 138 -19.78 10.35 -7.91
C LEU A 138 -19.88 11.05 -6.53
N GLU A 139 -20.89 10.74 -5.73
CA GLU A 139 -21.04 11.31 -4.38
C GLU A 139 -19.88 10.93 -3.45
N MET A 140 -19.41 9.68 -3.53
CA MET A 140 -18.26 9.23 -2.75
C MET A 140 -16.97 9.87 -3.25
N ALA A 141 -16.82 10.01 -4.57
CA ALA A 141 -15.69 10.71 -5.17
C ALA A 141 -15.62 12.16 -4.68
N GLN A 142 -16.76 12.86 -4.66
CA GLN A 142 -16.84 14.22 -4.12
C GLN A 142 -16.43 14.29 -2.65
N LYS A 143 -16.96 13.40 -1.79
CA LYS A 143 -16.56 13.32 -0.37
C LYS A 143 -15.06 13.08 -0.20
N ALA A 144 -14.45 12.26 -1.07
CA ALA A 144 -13.01 12.04 -1.05
C ALA A 144 -12.24 13.33 -1.38
N PHE A 145 -12.65 14.09 -2.40
CA PHE A 145 -12.06 15.39 -2.72
C PHE A 145 -12.26 16.42 -1.62
N GLU A 146 -13.43 16.47 -0.98
CA GLU A 146 -13.69 17.36 0.16
C GLU A 146 -12.78 17.03 1.36
N LYS A 147 -12.50 15.75 1.61
CA LYS A 147 -11.53 15.33 2.63
C LYS A 147 -10.13 15.83 2.28
N ILE A 148 -9.69 15.65 1.04
CA ILE A 148 -8.39 16.12 0.54
C ILE A 148 -8.28 17.65 0.65
N ALA A 149 -9.31 18.38 0.24
CA ALA A 149 -9.36 19.83 0.28
C ALA A 149 -9.26 20.36 1.73
N ARG A 150 -10.02 19.75 2.65
CA ARG A 150 -9.96 20.04 4.09
C ARG A 150 -8.58 19.78 4.68
N SER A 151 -7.98 18.61 4.41
CA SER A 151 -6.62 18.29 4.86
C SER A 151 -5.57 19.26 4.34
N ASN A 152 -5.75 19.77 3.11
CA ASN A 152 -4.87 20.75 2.49
C ASN A 152 -5.19 22.21 2.86
N ARG A 153 -6.23 22.46 3.68
CA ARG A 153 -6.74 23.81 4.03
C ARG A 153 -7.03 24.66 2.79
N LYS A 154 -7.58 24.05 1.74
CA LYS A 154 -7.97 24.72 0.49
C LYS A 154 -9.46 24.54 0.22
N PRO A 155 -10.13 25.51 -0.41
CA PRO A 155 -11.50 25.34 -0.85
C PRO A 155 -11.57 24.26 -1.95
N LEU A 156 -12.70 23.56 -2.03
CA LEU A 156 -12.99 22.65 -3.13
C LEU A 156 -13.12 23.50 -4.42
N PRO A 157 -12.39 23.18 -5.50
CA PRO A 157 -12.55 23.89 -6.77
C PRO A 157 -14.01 23.84 -7.26
N PRO A 158 -14.59 24.97 -7.73
CA PRO A 158 -15.99 25.00 -8.18
C PRO A 158 -16.31 24.00 -9.30
N ALA A 159 -15.31 23.68 -10.13
CA ALA A 159 -15.43 22.74 -11.25
C ALA A 159 -15.17 21.27 -10.88
N THR A 160 -15.01 20.92 -9.60
CA THR A 160 -14.66 19.55 -9.19
C THR A 160 -15.68 18.52 -9.68
N LEU A 161 -16.98 18.78 -9.53
CA LEU A 161 -18.03 17.88 -10.02
C LEU A 161 -17.98 17.71 -11.55
N ALA A 162 -17.83 18.80 -12.30
CA ALA A 162 -17.71 18.74 -13.76
C ALA A 162 -16.46 17.96 -14.23
N LEU A 163 -15.34 18.09 -13.50
CA LEU A 163 -14.12 17.33 -13.76
C LEU A 163 -14.26 15.85 -13.43
N ILE A 164 -14.93 15.51 -12.33
CA ILE A 164 -15.20 14.11 -11.94
C ILE A 164 -16.07 13.43 -12.99
N THR A 165 -17.15 14.08 -13.42
CA THR A 165 -18.06 13.53 -14.44
C THR A 165 -17.38 13.35 -15.80
N LYS A 166 -16.33 14.11 -16.11
CA LYS A 166 -15.53 13.93 -17.33
C LYS A 166 -14.60 12.72 -17.28
N ILE A 167 -14.26 12.24 -16.07
CA ILE A 167 -13.36 11.10 -15.83
C ILE A 167 -14.15 9.79 -15.66
N ALA A 168 -15.43 9.90 -15.26
CA ALA A 168 -16.40 8.81 -15.21
C ALA A 168 -16.74 8.30 -16.63
#